data_AF-A0A934KV67-F1
#
_entry.id   AF-A0A934KV67-F1
#
_cell.length_a   1.000
_cell.length_b   1.000
_cell.length_c   1.000
_cell.angle_alpha   90.00
_cell.angle_beta   90.00
_cell.angle_gamma   90.00
#
_symmetry.space_group_name_H-M   'P 1'
#
loop_
_entity.id
_entity.type
_entity.pdbx_description
1 polymer ?
#
loop_
_entity_poly.entity_id
_entity_poly.type
_entity_poly.pdbx_seq_one_letter_code
_entity_poly.pdbx_strand_id
1 'polypeptide(L)'
;MDIGYTVIAIPRAQITKVVRSMEKTSASKAAKKSADSTAKAPAPATETNALFTINRTPPPERTVRELVAQSGQAVVQVRTPGGLGSGFFINEDGHLITNFHVIEGETQISIEVYHQRSGQLERKPYKQVRIVAMNKFADLALLKIEDAGAPKFARVPLGEADALSVGERVFAIGSPLGLERTVTEGILSTKTRQMQGALYLQTTTQINPGNSGGPLFNLRGEVVGVTNMKITFGEGLGFAIPVEQVKFFLHHRDAYSYDADNPSNAFRYLPPPTRTKQTKTGASR
;
A
#
# COMPACT_ATOMS: atom_id res chain seq x y z
N MET A 1 43.12 2.73 -11.11
CA MET A 1 41.69 2.70 -10.76
C MET A 1 40.97 3.50 -11.82
N ASP A 2 40.18 2.82 -12.64
CA ASP A 2 39.45 3.39 -13.77
C ASP A 2 37.99 3.51 -13.34
N ILE A 3 37.55 4.74 -13.08
CA ILE A 3 36.19 5.07 -12.64
C ILE A 3 35.32 5.19 -13.89
N GLY A 4 34.77 4.04 -14.32
CA GLY A 4 34.08 3.82 -15.59
C GLY A 4 32.89 4.74 -15.88
N TYR A 5 33.17 5.97 -16.27
CA TYR A 5 32.23 6.88 -16.92
C TYR A 5 32.82 7.33 -18.25
N THR A 6 32.17 6.94 -19.34
CA THR A 6 32.48 7.49 -20.67
C THR A 6 31.84 8.87 -20.78
N VAL A 7 32.64 9.92 -20.65
CA VAL A 7 32.20 11.27 -21.02
C VAL A 7 32.06 11.31 -22.53
N ILE A 8 30.83 11.40 -23.04
CA ILE A 8 30.58 11.61 -24.47
C ILE A 8 31.09 13.02 -24.82
N ALA A 9 32.30 13.10 -25.36
CA ALA A 9 32.83 14.32 -25.95
C ALA A 9 32.32 14.43 -27.39
N ILE A 10 31.32 15.28 -27.65
CA ILE A 10 30.86 15.58 -29.01
C ILE A 10 31.79 16.65 -29.60
N PRO A 11 32.56 16.36 -30.65
CA PRO A 11 33.37 17.37 -31.33
C PRO A 11 32.48 18.47 -31.91
N ARG A 12 32.85 19.74 -31.73
CA ARG A 12 32.03 20.89 -32.16
C ARG A 12 31.65 20.89 -33.65
N ALA A 13 32.45 20.24 -34.50
CA ALA A 13 32.18 20.09 -35.92
C ALA A 13 30.98 19.17 -36.25
N GLN A 14 30.51 18.37 -35.28
CA GLN A 14 29.39 17.43 -35.45
C GLN A 14 28.07 17.94 -34.85
N ILE A 15 28.03 19.19 -34.36
CA ILE A 15 26.83 19.79 -33.79
C ILE A 15 26.06 20.52 -34.90
N THR A 16 24.99 19.92 -35.39
CA THR A 16 24.15 20.48 -36.48
C THR A 16 23.13 21.51 -35.99
N LYS A 17 22.68 21.45 -34.74
CA LYS A 17 21.77 22.44 -34.15
C LYS A 17 21.80 22.39 -32.62
N VAL A 18 21.95 23.54 -31.96
CA VAL A 18 21.81 23.67 -30.51
C VAL A 18 20.46 24.33 -30.23
N VAL A 19 19.58 23.65 -29.49
CA VAL A 19 18.28 24.19 -29.09
C VAL A 19 18.38 24.63 -27.63
N ARG A 20 18.22 25.93 -27.38
CA ARG A 20 18.28 26.55 -26.05
C ARG A 20 16.85 26.65 -25.52
N SER A 21 16.48 25.86 -24.51
CA SER A 21 15.23 26.05 -23.78
C SER A 21 15.37 27.29 -22.89
N MET A 22 14.77 28.40 -23.33
CA MET A 22 14.72 29.65 -22.55
C MET A 22 13.51 29.63 -21.62
N GLU A 23 13.76 29.48 -20.33
CA GLU A 23 12.92 30.07 -19.29
C GLU A 23 13.28 31.56 -19.16
N LYS A 24 12.32 32.45 -19.44
CA LYS A 24 11.91 33.56 -18.54
C LYS A 24 10.92 34.54 -19.18
N THR A 25 10.03 35.00 -18.30
CA THR A 25 9.30 36.29 -18.26
C THR A 25 8.03 36.47 -19.09
N SER A 26 6.93 36.50 -18.35
CA SER A 26 5.59 36.96 -18.70
C SER A 26 5.48 38.50 -18.65
N ALA A 27 5.00 39.12 -19.73
CA ALA A 27 4.23 40.36 -19.72
C ALA A 27 3.48 40.62 -21.06
N SER A 28 2.16 40.56 -20.97
CA SER A 28 1.13 41.38 -21.66
C SER A 28 0.89 41.37 -23.19
N LYS A 29 -0.37 40.99 -23.51
CA LYS A 29 -1.33 41.51 -24.52
C LYS A 29 -1.35 40.99 -25.98
N ALA A 30 -2.35 40.14 -26.20
CA ALA A 30 -3.45 40.20 -27.19
C ALA A 30 -3.15 40.11 -28.71
N ALA A 31 -3.58 38.99 -29.34
CA ALA A 31 -4.72 38.94 -30.27
C ALA A 31 -4.92 37.56 -30.94
N LYS A 32 -6.15 37.04 -30.81
CA LYS A 32 -6.98 36.21 -31.74
C LYS A 32 -6.38 35.02 -32.52
N LYS A 33 -7.00 33.86 -32.23
CA LYS A 33 -7.87 33.00 -33.09
C LYS A 33 -7.42 31.55 -33.36
N SER A 34 -8.23 30.66 -32.78
CA SER A 34 -8.89 29.45 -33.32
C SER A 34 -8.15 28.13 -33.52
N ALA A 35 -8.84 27.07 -33.03
CA ALA A 35 -8.73 25.63 -33.27
C ALA A 35 -7.50 24.97 -32.63
N ASP A 36 -7.58 23.92 -31.82
CA ASP A 36 -8.57 22.85 -31.68
C ASP A 36 -8.38 22.27 -30.28
N SER A 37 -9.41 22.27 -29.44
CA SER A 37 -9.36 21.65 -28.11
C SER A 37 -10.42 20.57 -28.04
N THR A 38 -10.02 19.35 -28.40
CA THR A 38 -10.69 18.13 -27.96
C THR A 38 -10.79 18.16 -26.44
N ALA A 39 -11.98 18.50 -25.95
CA ALA A 39 -12.33 18.44 -24.54
C ALA A 39 -12.19 16.99 -24.08
N LYS A 40 -11.09 16.70 -23.38
CA LYS A 40 -10.92 15.47 -22.61
C LYS A 40 -12.03 15.44 -21.57
N ALA A 41 -12.95 14.49 -21.70
CA ALA A 41 -14.04 14.26 -20.75
C ALA A 41 -13.51 14.24 -19.31
N PRO A 42 -14.29 14.73 -18.31
CA PRO A 42 -13.86 14.71 -16.92
C PRO A 42 -13.50 13.29 -16.51
N ALA A 43 -12.29 13.13 -15.97
CA ALA A 43 -11.81 11.87 -15.45
C ALA A 43 -12.79 11.33 -14.39
N PRO A 44 -13.09 10.02 -14.36
CA PRO A 44 -14.02 9.46 -13.38
C PRO A 44 -13.55 9.75 -11.95
N ALA A 45 -14.50 10.04 -11.05
CA ALA A 45 -14.25 10.42 -9.65
C ALA A 45 -13.51 9.36 -8.81
N THR A 46 -13.41 8.14 -9.34
CA THR A 46 -12.80 6.98 -8.71
C THR A 46 -11.87 6.29 -9.72
N GLU A 47 -10.60 6.12 -9.37
CA GLU A 47 -9.72 5.18 -10.08
C GLU A 47 -9.89 3.80 -9.47
N THR A 48 -10.46 2.90 -10.26
CA THR A 48 -10.38 1.47 -9.96
C THR A 48 -9.23 0.92 -10.77
N ASN A 49 -8.09 0.68 -10.12
CA ASN A 49 -7.12 -0.25 -10.68
C ASN A 49 -7.66 -1.67 -10.41
N ALA A 50 -7.26 -2.69 -11.18
CA ALA A 50 -7.87 -4.02 -11.11
C ALA A 50 -7.93 -4.65 -9.70
N LEU A 51 -7.10 -4.16 -8.76
CA LEU A 51 -6.95 -4.71 -7.41
C LEU A 51 -7.46 -3.81 -6.27
N PHE A 52 -7.50 -2.48 -6.43
CA PHE A 52 -7.87 -1.56 -5.36
C PHE A 52 -8.45 -0.25 -5.90
N THR A 53 -9.01 0.57 -5.02
CA THR A 53 -9.66 1.82 -5.41
C THR A 53 -9.11 3.03 -4.70
N ILE A 54 -8.97 4.11 -5.46
CA ILE A 54 -8.61 5.45 -5.01
C ILE A 54 -9.75 6.40 -5.37
N ASN A 55 -10.12 7.28 -4.45
CA ASN A 55 -11.01 8.40 -4.77
C ASN A 55 -10.16 9.55 -5.32
N ARG A 56 -10.32 9.89 -6.60
CA ARG A 56 -9.66 11.06 -7.20
C ARG A 56 -10.26 12.37 -6.68
N THR A 57 -11.55 12.35 -6.41
CA THR A 57 -12.26 13.46 -5.78
C THR A 57 -12.52 13.08 -4.32
N PRO A 58 -11.88 13.75 -3.35
CA PRO A 58 -12.05 13.43 -1.95
C PRO A 58 -13.52 13.58 -1.56
N PRO A 59 -14.16 12.57 -0.95
CA PRO A 59 -15.52 12.70 -0.46
C PRO A 59 -15.54 13.69 0.72
N PRO A 60 -16.71 14.26 1.05
CA PRO A 60 -16.83 15.13 2.22
C PRO A 60 -16.47 14.38 3.50
N GLU A 61 -15.94 15.13 4.47
CA GLU A 61 -15.66 14.58 5.79
C GLU A 61 -16.96 14.18 6.50
N ARG A 62 -16.88 13.08 7.26
CA ARG A 62 -18.00 12.48 7.97
C ARG A 62 -17.59 12.16 9.39
N THR A 63 -18.59 11.88 10.24
CA THR A 63 -18.32 11.51 11.62
C THR A 63 -17.69 10.12 11.69
N VAL A 64 -16.85 9.88 12.71
CA VAL A 64 -16.24 8.56 12.94
C VAL A 64 -17.31 7.48 13.08
N ARG A 65 -18.45 7.79 13.73
CA ARG A 65 -19.58 6.87 13.87
C ARG A 65 -20.12 6.40 12.51
N GLU A 66 -20.34 7.31 11.57
CA GLU A 66 -20.83 6.97 10.22
C GLU A 66 -19.80 6.15 9.45
N LEU A 67 -18.52 6.53 9.53
CA LEU A 67 -17.45 5.83 8.83
C LEU A 67 -17.22 4.43 9.39
N VAL A 68 -17.36 4.23 10.70
CA VAL A 68 -17.31 2.91 11.34
C VAL A 68 -18.47 2.04 10.89
N ALA A 69 -19.69 2.60 10.82
CA ALA A 69 -20.85 1.86 10.33
C ALA A 69 -20.69 1.43 8.86
N GLN A 70 -20.09 2.29 8.03
CA GLN A 70 -19.84 1.99 6.63
C GLN A 70 -18.67 1.02 6.42
N SER A 71 -17.52 1.29 7.05
CA SER A 71 -16.24 0.65 6.74
C SER A 71 -15.91 -0.52 7.66
N GLY A 72 -16.59 -0.64 8.80
CA GLY A 72 -16.33 -1.69 9.79
C GLY A 72 -16.58 -3.11 9.28
N GLN A 73 -17.39 -3.30 8.23
CA GLN A 73 -17.58 -4.59 7.58
C GLN A 73 -16.39 -5.00 6.68
N ALA A 74 -15.59 -4.03 6.23
CA ALA A 74 -14.41 -4.29 5.42
C ALA A 74 -13.19 -4.65 6.28
N VAL A 75 -13.24 -4.40 7.59
CA VAL A 75 -12.17 -4.72 8.54
C VAL A 75 -12.41 -6.12 9.11
N VAL A 76 -11.35 -6.92 9.09
CA VAL A 76 -11.37 -8.34 9.44
C VAL A 76 -10.39 -8.64 10.55
N GLN A 77 -10.63 -9.74 11.26
CA GLN A 77 -9.65 -10.30 12.17
C GLN A 77 -8.86 -11.40 11.44
N VAL A 78 -7.54 -11.30 11.49
CA VAL A 78 -6.62 -12.31 10.95
C VAL A 78 -6.19 -13.21 12.10
N ARG A 79 -6.37 -14.52 11.96
CA ARG A 79 -6.02 -15.52 12.97
C ARG A 79 -5.03 -16.52 12.42
N THR A 80 -3.99 -16.76 13.20
CA THR A 80 -2.96 -17.77 12.95
C THR A 80 -2.74 -18.60 14.23
N PRO A 81 -2.11 -19.78 14.14
CA PRO A 81 -1.72 -20.56 15.32
C PRO A 81 -0.91 -19.75 16.34
N GLY A 82 0.01 -18.90 15.87
CA GLY A 82 0.87 -18.06 16.71
C GLY A 82 0.25 -16.76 17.23
N GLY A 83 -0.91 -16.31 16.72
CA GLY A 83 -1.49 -15.06 17.18
C GLY A 83 -2.71 -14.54 16.42
N LEU A 84 -3.03 -13.27 16.68
CA LEU A 84 -4.14 -12.56 16.05
C LEU A 84 -3.73 -11.13 15.66
N GLY A 85 -4.31 -10.65 14.58
CA GLY A 85 -4.16 -9.29 14.09
C GLY A 85 -5.43 -8.81 13.40
N SER A 86 -5.33 -7.67 12.73
CA SER A 86 -6.38 -7.11 11.88
C SER A 86 -5.94 -7.08 10.42
N GLY A 87 -6.92 -6.94 9.56
CA GLY A 87 -6.73 -6.67 8.14
C GLY A 87 -7.92 -5.93 7.56
N PHE A 88 -7.85 -5.57 6.29
CA PHE A 88 -8.97 -4.94 5.60
C PHE A 88 -9.01 -5.27 4.13
N PHE A 89 -10.23 -5.40 3.60
CA PHE A 89 -10.45 -5.69 2.18
C PHE A 89 -10.19 -4.47 1.30
N ILE A 90 -9.44 -4.70 0.22
CA ILE A 90 -9.14 -3.70 -0.82
C ILE A 90 -10.01 -3.86 -2.07
N ASN A 91 -10.65 -5.02 -2.24
CA ASN A 91 -11.63 -5.26 -3.30
C ASN A 91 -12.76 -6.22 -2.88
N GLU A 92 -13.78 -6.30 -3.75
CA GLU A 92 -14.95 -7.15 -3.52
C GLU A 92 -14.65 -8.64 -3.66
N ASP A 93 -13.58 -8.99 -4.38
CA ASP A 93 -13.18 -10.38 -4.62
C ASP A 93 -12.54 -11.02 -3.38
N GLY A 94 -12.28 -10.25 -2.31
CA GLY A 94 -11.74 -10.77 -1.05
C GLY A 94 -10.22 -10.72 -0.96
N HIS A 95 -9.58 -9.81 -1.70
CA HIS A 95 -8.20 -9.43 -1.44
C HIS A 95 -8.14 -8.50 -0.24
N LEU A 96 -7.23 -8.76 0.69
CA LEU A 96 -7.08 -8.00 1.92
C LEU A 96 -5.61 -7.74 2.26
N ILE A 97 -5.37 -6.64 2.96
CA ILE A 97 -4.06 -6.26 3.48
C ILE A 97 -4.00 -6.55 4.97
N THR A 98 -2.85 -7.03 5.41
CA THR A 98 -2.46 -7.17 6.82
C THR A 98 -0.95 -6.95 6.96
N ASN A 99 -0.42 -7.03 8.18
CA ASN A 99 1.03 -6.99 8.38
C ASN A 99 1.69 -8.35 8.16
N PHE A 100 2.93 -8.34 7.71
CA PHE A 100 3.72 -9.56 7.54
C PHE A 100 3.93 -10.28 8.88
N HIS A 101 4.27 -9.55 9.95
CA HIS A 101 4.51 -10.17 11.26
C HIS A 101 3.28 -10.87 11.88
N VAL A 102 2.06 -10.56 11.42
CA VAL A 102 0.84 -11.23 11.87
C VAL A 102 0.77 -12.67 11.33
N ILE A 103 1.40 -12.93 10.18
CA ILE A 103 1.38 -14.22 9.48
C ILE A 103 2.77 -14.84 9.34
N GLU A 104 3.78 -14.30 10.02
CA GLU A 104 5.18 -14.71 9.86
C GLU A 104 5.36 -16.17 10.30
N GLY A 105 5.83 -17.02 9.38
CA GLY A 105 6.04 -18.45 9.64
C GLY A 105 4.75 -19.30 9.65
N GLU A 106 3.59 -18.69 9.41
CA GLU A 106 2.30 -19.35 9.51
C GLU A 106 1.71 -19.62 8.12
N THR A 107 1.38 -20.88 7.86
CA THR A 107 0.72 -21.30 6.61
C THR A 107 -0.78 -21.50 6.78
N GLN A 108 -1.24 -21.69 8.02
CA GLN A 108 -2.65 -21.85 8.36
C GLN A 108 -3.19 -20.51 8.82
N ILE A 109 -3.82 -19.79 7.88
CA ILE A 109 -4.44 -18.48 8.16
C ILE A 109 -5.95 -18.64 8.06
N SER A 110 -6.68 -18.09 9.03
CA SER A 110 -8.12 -17.91 8.95
C SER A 110 -8.50 -16.45 9.08
N ILE A 111 -9.53 -16.03 8.34
CA ILE A 111 -10.03 -14.67 8.33
C ILE A 111 -11.44 -14.67 8.91
N GLU A 112 -11.66 -13.92 9.98
CA GLU A 112 -13.00 -13.72 10.53
C GLU A 112 -13.58 -12.39 10.01
N VAL A 113 -14.67 -12.50 9.26
CA VAL A 113 -15.42 -11.35 8.74
C VAL A 113 -16.63 -11.11 9.62
N TYR A 114 -16.81 -9.88 10.07
CA TYR A 114 -17.93 -9.49 10.92
C TYR A 114 -19.07 -8.92 10.07
N HIS A 115 -20.24 -9.53 10.17
CA HIS A 115 -21.47 -9.05 9.54
C HIS A 115 -22.41 -8.50 10.60
N GLN A 116 -23.05 -7.38 10.31
CA GLN A 116 -24.06 -6.83 11.21
C GLN A 116 -25.43 -7.37 10.78
N ARG A 117 -26.03 -8.23 11.60
CA ARG A 117 -27.33 -8.85 11.34
C ARG A 117 -28.25 -8.63 12.53
N SER A 118 -29.37 -7.96 12.30
CA SER A 118 -30.40 -7.70 13.32
C SER A 118 -29.85 -7.05 14.62
N GLY A 119 -28.86 -6.17 14.49
CA GLY A 119 -28.24 -5.48 15.64
C GLY A 119 -27.16 -6.29 16.37
N GLN A 120 -26.91 -7.53 15.98
CA GLN A 120 -25.80 -8.34 16.48
C GLN A 120 -24.67 -8.44 15.45
N LEU A 121 -23.44 -8.60 15.94
CA LEU A 121 -22.27 -8.90 15.12
C LEU A 121 -22.16 -10.42 14.98
N GLU A 122 -22.35 -10.92 13.78
CA GLU A 122 -22.15 -12.32 13.43
C GLU A 122 -20.75 -12.47 12.83
N ARG A 123 -19.91 -13.30 13.43
CA ARG A 123 -18.59 -13.64 12.85
C ARG A 123 -18.76 -14.79 11.87
N LYS A 124 -18.19 -14.65 10.68
CA LYS A 124 -18.07 -15.73 9.70
C LYS A 124 -16.59 -16.05 9.46
N PRO A 125 -16.11 -17.24 9.87
CA PRO A 125 -14.75 -17.65 9.63
C PRO A 125 -14.57 -18.17 8.19
N TYR A 126 -13.47 -17.76 7.57
CA TYR A 126 -12.99 -18.21 6.27
C TYR A 126 -11.64 -18.90 6.48
N LYS A 127 -11.50 -20.13 5.99
CA LYS A 127 -10.34 -21.00 6.29
C LYS A 127 -9.48 -21.26 5.06
N GLN A 128 -10.04 -21.13 3.86
CA GLN A 128 -9.27 -21.23 2.62
C GLN A 128 -8.73 -19.84 2.28
N VAL A 129 -7.52 -19.54 2.76
CA VAL A 129 -6.87 -18.24 2.61
C VAL A 129 -5.51 -18.45 1.96
N ARG A 130 -5.32 -17.85 0.78
CA ARG A 130 -4.04 -17.88 0.07
C ARG A 130 -3.23 -16.63 0.38
N ILE A 131 -1.94 -16.82 0.63
CA ILE A 131 -0.98 -15.71 0.64
C ILE A 131 -0.62 -15.40 -0.81
N VAL A 132 -0.94 -14.18 -1.26
CA VAL A 132 -0.69 -13.75 -2.65
C VAL A 132 0.71 -13.15 -2.75
N ALA A 133 1.05 -12.27 -1.82
CA ALA A 133 2.35 -11.59 -1.78
C ALA A 133 2.70 -11.20 -0.34
N MET A 134 3.99 -11.11 -0.03
CA MET A 134 4.47 -10.65 1.27
C MET A 134 5.80 -9.90 1.15
N ASN A 135 5.96 -8.84 1.94
CA ASN A 135 7.19 -8.07 2.03
C ASN A 135 7.57 -7.86 3.49
N LYS A 136 8.61 -8.59 3.93
CA LYS A 136 9.17 -8.51 5.28
C LYS A 136 9.71 -7.11 5.62
N PHE A 137 10.29 -6.39 4.66
CA PHE A 137 10.89 -5.08 4.91
C PHE A 137 9.85 -3.97 5.07
N ALA A 138 8.75 -4.06 4.33
CA ALA A 138 7.62 -3.13 4.47
C ALA A 138 6.62 -3.56 5.55
N ASP A 139 6.78 -4.77 6.11
CA ASP A 139 5.86 -5.39 7.05
C ASP A 139 4.42 -5.47 6.51
N LEU A 140 4.26 -5.85 5.23
CA LEU A 140 2.98 -5.95 4.54
C LEU A 140 2.78 -7.34 3.94
N ALA A 141 1.53 -7.79 3.96
CA ALA A 141 1.09 -9.02 3.29
C ALA A 141 -0.25 -8.79 2.59
N LEU A 142 -0.37 -9.37 1.38
CA LEU A 142 -1.59 -9.44 0.60
C LEU A 142 -2.14 -10.87 0.67
N LEU A 143 -3.34 -11.01 1.21
CA LEU A 143 -4.04 -12.28 1.33
C LEU A 143 -5.29 -12.30 0.43
N LYS A 144 -5.76 -13.49 0.09
CA LYS A 144 -6.98 -13.71 -0.69
C LYS A 144 -7.81 -14.82 -0.06
N ILE A 145 -9.08 -14.55 0.17
CA ILE A 145 -10.06 -15.58 0.56
C ILE A 145 -10.47 -16.39 -0.69
N GLU A 146 -10.39 -17.72 -0.62
CA GLU A 146 -10.71 -18.64 -1.72
C GLU A 146 -11.77 -19.69 -1.33
N ASP A 147 -12.45 -19.51 -0.19
CA ASP A 147 -13.55 -20.37 0.22
C ASP A 147 -14.66 -20.42 -0.84
N ALA A 148 -15.10 -21.64 -1.16
CA ALA A 148 -16.17 -21.86 -2.12
C ALA A 148 -17.47 -21.17 -1.65
N GLY A 149 -18.07 -20.37 -2.53
CA GLY A 149 -19.29 -19.62 -2.21
C GLY A 149 -19.06 -18.38 -1.33
N ALA A 150 -17.83 -17.89 -1.25
CA ALA A 150 -17.57 -16.57 -0.65
C ALA A 150 -18.41 -15.49 -1.37
N PRO A 151 -19.12 -14.63 -0.61
CA PRO A 151 -19.86 -13.51 -1.19
C PRO A 151 -18.89 -12.42 -1.67
N LYS A 152 -19.44 -11.39 -2.32
CA LYS A 152 -18.70 -10.13 -2.48
C LYS A 152 -18.46 -9.47 -1.12
N PHE A 153 -17.24 -9.01 -0.89
CA PHE A 153 -16.85 -8.36 0.35
C PHE A 153 -17.00 -6.85 0.28
N ALA A 154 -17.30 -6.22 1.42
CA ALA A 154 -17.15 -4.77 1.55
C ALA A 154 -15.67 -4.41 1.43
N ARG A 155 -15.35 -3.28 0.81
CA ARG A 155 -13.97 -2.80 0.61
C ARG A 155 -13.81 -1.37 1.10
N VAL A 156 -12.57 -0.96 1.32
CA VAL A 156 -12.23 0.42 1.63
C VAL A 156 -11.33 1.05 0.57
N PRO A 157 -11.55 2.32 0.21
CA PRO A 157 -10.66 3.03 -0.70
C PRO A 157 -9.34 3.39 -0.01
N LEU A 158 -8.25 3.37 -0.77
CA LEU A 158 -6.95 3.89 -0.36
C LEU A 158 -6.92 5.41 -0.63
N GLY A 159 -6.50 6.18 0.36
CA GLY A 159 -6.32 7.64 0.25
C GLY A 159 -5.01 8.02 -0.42
N GLU A 160 -4.75 9.32 -0.52
CA GLU A 160 -3.50 9.91 -1.04
C GLU A 160 -2.67 10.56 0.09
N ALA A 161 -1.35 10.37 0.13
CA ALA A 161 -0.43 10.99 1.11
C ALA A 161 -0.56 12.50 1.17
N ASP A 162 -0.64 13.11 -0.02
CA ASP A 162 -0.60 14.56 -0.18
C ASP A 162 -1.85 15.19 0.45
N ALA A 163 -2.93 14.41 0.55
CA ALA A 163 -4.20 14.87 1.10
C ALA A 163 -4.29 14.77 2.64
N LEU A 164 -3.32 14.14 3.30
CA LEU A 164 -3.27 14.09 4.77
C LEU A 164 -2.47 15.29 5.30
N SER A 165 -2.80 15.90 6.44
CA SER A 165 -1.96 16.96 7.05
C SER A 165 -1.64 16.65 8.51
N VAL A 166 -0.51 17.16 9.00
CA VAL A 166 -0.21 17.08 10.44
C VAL A 166 -1.31 17.84 11.20
N GLY A 167 -1.84 17.21 12.25
CA GLY A 167 -2.99 17.69 13.01
C GLY A 167 -4.35 17.21 12.48
N GLU A 168 -4.41 16.56 11.32
CA GLU A 168 -5.66 16.00 10.79
C GLU A 168 -6.13 14.82 11.65
N ARG A 169 -7.44 14.74 11.87
CA ARG A 169 -8.06 13.66 12.63
C ARG A 169 -7.98 12.35 11.86
N VAL A 170 -7.59 11.31 12.56
CA VAL A 170 -7.49 9.95 12.03
C VAL A 170 -8.09 8.97 13.03
N PHE A 171 -8.59 7.85 12.55
CA PHE A 171 -9.10 6.79 13.41
C PHE A 171 -8.68 5.42 12.89
N ALA A 172 -8.48 4.48 13.79
CA ALA A 172 -8.20 3.10 13.48
C ALA A 172 -9.41 2.23 13.84
N ILE A 173 -9.65 1.19 13.05
CA ILE A 173 -10.58 0.12 13.38
C ILE A 173 -9.77 -1.18 13.42
N GLY A 174 -9.89 -1.92 14.50
CA GLY A 174 -9.28 -3.25 14.63
C GLY A 174 -10.07 -4.18 15.54
N SER A 175 -9.53 -5.37 15.78
CA SER A 175 -10.10 -6.33 16.74
C SER A 175 -9.06 -6.75 17.79
N PRO A 176 -8.74 -5.88 18.75
CA PRO A 176 -7.85 -6.20 19.85
C PRO A 176 -8.47 -7.25 20.76
N LEU A 177 -7.71 -8.30 21.08
CA LEU A 177 -8.01 -9.30 22.11
C LEU A 177 -9.35 -10.06 21.94
N GLY A 178 -9.93 -10.09 20.73
CA GLY A 178 -11.25 -10.68 20.49
C GLY A 178 -12.43 -9.79 20.93
N LEU A 179 -12.16 -8.56 21.37
CA LEU A 179 -13.17 -7.51 21.45
C LEU A 179 -13.47 -7.05 20.03
N GLU A 180 -14.71 -7.26 19.61
CA GLU A 180 -15.15 -7.04 18.23
C GLU A 180 -15.14 -5.53 17.92
N ARG A 181 -14.47 -5.13 16.83
CA ARG A 181 -14.47 -3.75 16.27
C ARG A 181 -14.15 -2.64 17.27
N THR A 182 -12.95 -2.67 17.84
CA THR A 182 -12.46 -1.52 18.62
C THR A 182 -12.14 -0.37 17.67
N VAL A 183 -12.64 0.82 18.04
CA VAL A 183 -12.39 2.06 17.33
C VAL A 183 -11.55 2.94 18.24
N THR A 184 -10.42 3.41 17.73
CA THR A 184 -9.59 4.42 18.41
C THR A 184 -9.44 5.62 17.50
N GLU A 185 -9.43 6.82 18.08
CA GLU A 185 -9.33 8.08 17.36
C GLU A 185 -8.14 8.89 17.90
N GLY A 186 -7.50 9.67 17.03
CA GLY A 186 -6.48 10.63 17.38
C GLY A 186 -6.21 11.57 16.23
N ILE A 187 -4.98 12.11 16.19
CA ILE A 187 -4.50 12.97 15.11
C ILE A 187 -3.22 12.40 14.50
N LEU A 188 -2.98 12.72 13.23
CA LEU A 188 -1.67 12.53 12.64
C LEU A 188 -0.68 13.52 13.28
N SER A 189 0.34 13.01 13.95
CA SER A 189 1.40 13.84 14.56
C SER A 189 2.51 14.16 13.56
N THR A 190 2.96 13.18 12.78
CA THR A 190 4.10 13.32 11.86
C THR A 190 3.96 12.35 10.69
N LYS A 191 4.31 12.78 9.46
CA LYS A 191 4.29 11.90 8.27
C LYS A 191 5.59 11.15 8.00
N THR A 192 6.72 11.71 8.44
CA THR A 192 8.05 11.32 7.97
C THR A 192 8.91 10.79 9.12
N ARG A 193 8.35 9.93 9.97
CA ARG A 193 9.15 9.33 11.05
C ARG A 193 10.01 8.22 10.47
N GLN A 194 11.30 8.49 10.30
CA GLN A 194 12.24 7.48 9.83
C GLN A 194 12.66 6.56 10.97
N MET A 195 12.45 5.25 10.81
CA MET A 195 12.84 4.22 11.77
C MET A 195 13.35 3.00 11.01
N GLN A 196 14.57 2.56 11.34
CA GLN A 196 15.21 1.37 10.73
C GLN A 196 15.20 1.40 9.18
N GLY A 197 15.34 2.59 8.59
CA GLY A 197 15.35 2.75 7.13
C GLY A 197 13.97 2.80 6.46
N ALA A 198 12.87 2.70 7.21
CA ALA A 198 11.51 2.87 6.69
C ALA A 198 10.85 4.14 7.23
N LEU A 199 9.85 4.65 6.50
CA LEU A 199 9.07 5.83 6.90
C LEU A 199 7.74 5.39 7.50
N TYR A 200 7.39 5.99 8.64
CA TYR A 200 6.13 5.73 9.33
C TYR A 200 5.36 7.02 9.57
N LEU A 201 4.03 6.89 9.54
CA LEU A 201 3.11 7.85 10.09
C LEU A 201 3.10 7.70 11.61
N GLN A 202 3.32 8.79 12.33
CA GLN A 202 3.13 8.85 13.78
C GLN A 202 1.75 9.42 14.08
N THR A 203 1.00 8.76 14.96
CA THR A 203 -0.36 9.16 15.35
C THR A 203 -0.53 9.09 16.86
N THR A 204 -1.40 9.93 17.40
CA THR A 204 -1.85 9.83 18.81
C THR A 204 -2.96 8.78 18.98
N THR A 205 -3.44 8.18 17.88
CA THR A 205 -4.43 7.10 17.92
C THR A 205 -3.85 5.93 18.70
N GLN A 206 -4.59 5.42 19.68
CA GLN A 206 -4.16 4.27 20.48
C GLN A 206 -4.06 3.01 19.61
N ILE A 207 -2.85 2.46 19.49
CA ILE A 207 -2.55 1.22 18.75
C ILE A 207 -2.13 0.16 19.77
N ASN A 208 -2.94 -0.90 19.89
CA ASN A 208 -2.76 -1.99 20.85
C ASN A 208 -2.69 -3.35 20.12
N PRO A 209 -2.33 -4.45 20.83
CA PRO A 209 -2.36 -5.80 20.26
C PRO A 209 -3.70 -6.13 19.62
N GLY A 210 -3.66 -6.49 18.34
CA GLY A 210 -4.82 -6.79 17.50
C GLY A 210 -5.31 -5.64 16.63
N ASN A 211 -4.78 -4.41 16.76
CA ASN A 211 -4.92 -3.39 15.71
C ASN A 211 -3.92 -3.60 14.57
N SER A 212 -2.72 -4.16 14.84
CA SER A 212 -1.70 -4.46 13.81
C SER A 212 -2.30 -5.07 12.55
N GLY A 213 -1.98 -4.48 11.40
CA GLY A 213 -2.47 -4.89 10.08
C GLY A 213 -3.82 -4.27 9.70
N GLY A 214 -4.51 -3.62 10.65
CA GLY A 214 -5.73 -2.88 10.43
C GLY A 214 -5.51 -1.52 9.73
N PRO A 215 -6.58 -0.93 9.17
CA PRO A 215 -6.52 0.36 8.51
C PRO A 215 -6.52 1.53 9.50
N LEU A 216 -5.69 2.53 9.20
CA LEU A 216 -5.80 3.89 9.72
C LEU A 216 -6.52 4.75 8.69
N PHE A 217 -7.63 5.37 9.07
CA PHE A 217 -8.50 6.16 8.20
C PHE A 217 -8.39 7.65 8.46
N ASN A 218 -8.63 8.46 7.42
CA ASN A 218 -9.01 9.87 7.56
C ASN A 218 -10.53 10.03 7.72
N LEU A 219 -11.01 11.24 8.02
CA LEU A 219 -12.45 11.53 8.14
C LEU A 219 -13.23 11.48 6.82
N ARG A 220 -12.58 11.13 5.71
CA ARG A 220 -13.23 10.89 4.41
C ARG A 220 -13.57 9.40 4.22
N GLY A 221 -13.08 8.53 5.09
CA GLY A 221 -13.26 7.07 5.00
C GLY A 221 -12.22 6.38 4.12
N GLU A 222 -11.07 7.03 3.91
CA GLU A 222 -9.99 6.53 3.08
C GLU A 222 -8.86 6.03 3.96
N VAL A 223 -8.27 4.90 3.60
CA VAL A 223 -7.12 4.35 4.32
C VAL A 223 -5.91 5.22 4.01
N VAL A 224 -5.33 5.82 5.05
CA VAL A 224 -4.10 6.62 4.96
C VAL A 224 -2.86 5.87 5.47
N GLY A 225 -3.06 4.74 6.14
CA GLY A 225 -1.97 3.84 6.49
C GLY A 225 -2.44 2.51 7.07
N VAL A 226 -1.48 1.62 7.38
CA VAL A 226 -1.72 0.34 8.03
C VAL A 226 -1.08 0.38 9.41
N THR A 227 -1.89 0.23 10.46
CA THR A 227 -1.40 0.36 11.85
C THR A 227 -0.36 -0.71 12.15
N ASN A 228 0.73 -0.33 12.80
CA ASN A 228 1.84 -1.21 13.13
C ASN A 228 2.18 -1.10 14.62
N MET A 229 2.00 -2.19 15.37
CA MET A 229 2.28 -2.24 16.81
C MET A 229 3.74 -2.57 17.15
N LYS A 230 4.52 -3.16 16.22
CA LYS A 230 5.91 -3.57 16.47
C LYS A 230 6.79 -2.39 16.88
N ILE A 231 6.34 -1.19 16.53
CA ILE A 231 6.96 0.07 16.89
C ILE A 231 6.16 0.64 18.06
N THR A 232 6.54 0.30 19.28
CA THR A 232 5.97 0.90 20.49
C THR A 232 7.08 1.71 21.16
N PHE A 233 6.99 3.03 21.09
CA PHE A 233 7.92 3.95 21.76
C PHE A 233 7.16 4.70 22.84
N GLY A 234 7.18 4.23 24.08
CA GLY A 234 6.49 4.90 25.18
C GLY A 234 4.96 4.98 25.02
N GLU A 235 4.30 5.55 26.02
CA GLU A 235 2.84 5.70 26.02
C GLU A 235 2.40 6.82 25.06
N GLY A 236 1.33 6.58 24.29
CA GLY A 236 0.74 7.57 23.40
C GLY A 236 1.40 7.77 22.04
N LEU A 237 2.41 6.97 21.67
CA LEU A 237 2.99 6.96 20.33
C LEU A 237 2.52 5.74 19.53
N GLY A 238 1.56 5.97 18.63
CA GLY A 238 1.11 4.99 17.63
C GLY A 238 1.82 5.19 16.30
N PHE A 239 2.02 4.10 15.55
CA PHE A 239 2.65 4.14 14.23
C PHE A 239 1.82 3.41 13.18
N ALA A 240 1.91 3.88 11.95
CA ALA A 240 1.31 3.23 10.79
C ALA A 240 2.24 3.30 9.57
N ILE A 241 2.20 2.25 8.75
CA ILE A 241 2.85 2.19 7.44
C ILE A 241 2.07 3.13 6.51
N PRO A 242 2.69 4.12 5.85
CA PRO A 242 2.00 5.05 4.96
C PRO A 242 1.30 4.33 3.79
N VAL A 243 0.14 4.84 3.36
CA VAL A 243 -0.63 4.25 2.24
C VAL A 243 0.17 4.22 0.94
N GLU A 244 1.15 5.10 0.74
CA GLU A 244 2.04 5.13 -0.43
C GLU A 244 2.87 3.86 -0.51
N GLN A 245 3.35 3.38 0.64
CA GLN A 245 4.10 2.15 0.72
C GLN A 245 3.19 0.94 0.44
N VAL A 246 1.92 1.00 0.86
CA VAL A 246 0.91 -0.01 0.52
C VAL A 246 0.63 -0.01 -0.98
N LYS A 247 0.41 1.15 -1.60
CA LYS A 247 0.22 1.27 -3.05
C LYS A 247 1.43 0.76 -3.81
N PHE A 248 2.64 1.15 -3.40
CA PHE A 248 3.88 0.67 -3.99
C PHE A 248 3.98 -0.86 -3.94
N PHE A 249 3.67 -1.46 -2.79
CA PHE A 249 3.62 -2.90 -2.62
C PHE A 249 2.58 -3.56 -3.54
N LEU A 250 1.37 -3.00 -3.66
CA LEU A 250 0.30 -3.53 -4.51
C LEU A 250 0.62 -3.44 -6.01
N HIS A 251 1.26 -2.35 -6.44
CA HIS A 251 1.70 -2.16 -7.82
C HIS A 251 2.82 -3.12 -8.21
N HIS A 252 3.71 -3.47 -7.27
CA HIS A 252 4.85 -4.36 -7.50
C HIS A 252 4.66 -5.73 -6.85
N ARG A 253 3.41 -6.15 -6.62
CA ARG A 253 3.11 -7.39 -5.89
C ARG A 253 3.76 -8.64 -6.49
N ASP A 254 3.96 -8.65 -7.82
CA ASP A 254 4.59 -9.76 -8.54
C ASP A 254 6.05 -9.95 -8.11
N ALA A 255 6.73 -8.88 -7.69
CA ALA A 255 8.07 -8.96 -7.13
C ALA A 255 8.10 -9.55 -5.71
N TYR A 256 6.95 -9.58 -5.04
CA TYR A 256 6.76 -10.04 -3.67
C TYR A 256 5.87 -11.30 -3.61
N SER A 257 5.63 -11.95 -4.75
CA SER A 257 4.73 -13.10 -4.83
C SER A 257 5.19 -14.20 -3.88
N TYR A 258 4.26 -14.76 -3.12
CA TYR A 258 4.56 -15.86 -2.22
C TYR A 258 4.67 -17.18 -2.98
N ASP A 259 5.71 -17.96 -2.66
CA ASP A 259 5.91 -19.33 -3.11
C ASP A 259 6.11 -20.21 -1.87
N ALA A 260 5.33 -21.28 -1.74
CA ALA A 260 5.42 -22.20 -0.60
C ALA A 260 6.77 -22.94 -0.58
N ASP A 261 7.37 -23.18 -1.75
CA ASP A 261 8.66 -23.85 -1.89
C ASP A 261 9.83 -22.88 -1.65
N ASN A 262 9.58 -21.57 -1.72
CA ASN A 262 10.57 -20.53 -1.46
C ASN A 262 9.95 -19.27 -0.82
N PRO A 263 9.61 -19.34 0.48
CA PRO A 263 8.86 -18.29 1.18
C PRO A 263 9.66 -16.99 1.40
N SER A 264 10.92 -16.92 0.96
CA SER A 264 11.84 -15.81 1.27
C SER A 264 12.21 -14.90 0.09
N ASN A 265 11.99 -15.30 -1.17
CA ASN A 265 12.05 -14.41 -2.34
C ASN A 265 11.73 -15.14 -3.67
N ALA A 266 10.91 -14.54 -4.54
CA ALA A 266 10.50 -15.12 -5.83
C ALA A 266 11.60 -15.14 -6.93
N PHE A 267 12.72 -14.43 -6.74
CA PHE A 267 13.76 -14.33 -7.77
C PHE A 267 14.97 -15.22 -7.49
N ARG A 268 15.09 -16.28 -8.29
CA ARG A 268 16.38 -16.95 -8.51
C ARG A 268 17.18 -16.05 -9.43
N TYR A 269 18.05 -15.21 -8.87
CA TYR A 269 19.05 -14.51 -9.67
C TYR A 269 19.87 -15.56 -10.43
N LEU A 270 19.76 -15.57 -11.76
CA LEU A 270 20.69 -16.34 -12.56
C LEU A 270 22.08 -15.80 -12.25
N PRO A 271 23.10 -16.68 -12.06
CA PRO A 271 24.46 -16.21 -11.94
C PRO A 271 24.78 -15.33 -13.16
N PRO A 272 25.51 -14.22 -12.99
CA PRO A 272 25.88 -13.37 -14.10
C PRO A 272 26.58 -14.22 -15.18
N PRO A 273 26.35 -13.96 -16.48
CA PRO A 273 26.97 -14.74 -17.54
C PRO A 273 28.48 -14.72 -17.36
N THR A 274 29.06 -15.90 -17.11
CA THR A 274 30.50 -16.06 -17.00
C THR A 274 31.11 -15.74 -18.36
N ARG A 275 32.11 -14.85 -18.38
CA ARG A 275 32.83 -14.49 -19.60
C ARG A 275 33.36 -15.77 -20.24
N THR A 276 32.79 -16.18 -21.36
CA THR A 276 33.30 -17.29 -22.16
C THR A 276 34.74 -16.94 -22.51
N LYS A 277 35.70 -17.69 -21.97
CA LYS A 277 37.07 -17.65 -22.48
C LYS A 277 36.96 -18.06 -23.94
N GLN A 278 37.14 -17.10 -24.86
CA GLN A 278 37.40 -17.41 -26.25
C GLN A 278 38.65 -18.28 -26.26
N THR A 279 38.46 -19.58 -26.44
CA THR A 279 39.51 -20.47 -26.91
C THR A 279 39.94 -19.89 -28.25
N LYS A 280 41.14 -19.31 -28.30
CA LYS A 280 41.80 -18.96 -29.55
C LYS A 280 42.03 -20.28 -30.31
N THR A 281 41.08 -20.67 -31.14
CA THR A 281 41.30 -21.62 -32.22
C THR A 281 41.71 -20.83 -33.46
N GLY A 282 42.89 -21.15 -33.99
CA GLY A 282 43.48 -20.59 -35.21
C GLY A 282 44.80 -19.87 -34.93
N ALA A 283 45.94 -20.20 -35.54
CA ALA A 283 46.15 -20.95 -36.77
C ALA A 283 47.56 -21.55 -36.81
N SER A 284 47.65 -22.64 -37.58
CA SER A 284 48.86 -23.26 -38.14
C SER A 284 49.94 -22.25 -38.56
N ARG A 285 51.19 -22.58 -38.21
CA ARG A 285 52.32 -22.72 -39.13
C ARG A 285 53.22 -23.84 -38.65
#